data_AF-A0A2V8ZVQ0-F1
#
_entry.id   AF-A0A2V8ZVQ0-F1
#
_cell.length_a   1.000
_cell.length_b   1.000
_cell.length_c   1.000
_cell.angle_alpha   90.00
_cell.angle_beta   90.00
_cell.angle_gamma   90.00
#
_symmetry.space_group_name_H-M   'P 1'
#
loop_
_entity.id
_entity.type
_entity.pdbx_description
1 polymer ?
#
loop_
_entity_poly.entity_id
_entity_poly.type
_entity_poly.pdbx_seq_one_letter_code
_entity_poly.pdbx_strand_id
1 'polypeptide(L)'
;MAAHLQSRTLWAERQVEEFLSLPLVSEFVFRSPQTVDGSQREVADFLVTCDAPGILISQKCQEDPTVRTARKLQAWACKRAKKAASQLIGALRTGASRPMWCEHRRRGRVDFYTGLPAVAHGIVLIEVIDPVTLRQESDELPLVFNGIPISYFSLNDFLNLCVQLRTVPEIVEYIDRRRALPVADLRTIAEERSLFAFYLLNEGSFAGCLGITDAKIAVAAQKNRFEERLRRKLESDRFSGLLEHVANELATRLPHYAAGLPPGLLAAFDPVEQKQNYHQDSERSCQPETPRAC
;
A
#
# COMPACT_ATOMS: atom_id res chain seq x y z
N MET A 1 -19.64 29.14 9.74
CA MET A 1 -18.83 27.95 10.05
C MET A 1 -17.77 27.82 8.97
N ALA A 2 -16.52 28.18 9.29
CA ALA A 2 -15.43 28.17 8.32
C ALA A 2 -15.08 26.70 7.99
N ALA A 3 -15.40 26.25 6.78
CA ALA A 3 -14.83 25.03 6.24
C ALA A 3 -13.31 25.22 6.20
N HIS A 4 -12.59 24.56 7.09
CA HIS A 4 -11.14 24.50 7.04
C HIS A 4 -10.78 23.96 5.64
N LEU A 5 -10.20 24.80 4.79
CA LEU A 5 -9.66 24.40 3.50
C LEU A 5 -8.64 23.30 3.76
N GLN A 6 -9.05 22.05 3.58
CA GLN A 6 -8.17 20.90 3.68
C GLN A 6 -7.10 21.06 2.60
N SER A 7 -5.82 21.02 2.97
CA SER A 7 -4.74 21.10 1.99
C SER A 7 -4.88 19.95 0.98
N ARG A 8 -4.59 20.20 -0.30
CA ARG A 8 -4.67 19.19 -1.38
C ARG A 8 -3.92 17.90 -1.01
N THR A 9 -2.80 18.04 -0.30
CA THR A 9 -1.98 16.93 0.22
C THR A 9 -2.77 16.07 1.22
N LEU A 10 -3.37 16.67 2.24
CA LEU A 10 -4.15 15.93 3.23
C LEU A 10 -5.41 15.31 2.61
N TRP A 11 -6.01 15.96 1.61
CA TRP A 11 -7.10 15.35 0.83
C TRP A 11 -6.61 14.12 0.06
N ALA A 12 -5.45 14.21 -0.60
CA ALA A 12 -4.90 13.12 -1.40
C ALA A 12 -4.55 11.92 -0.53
N GLU A 13 -3.97 12.14 0.65
CA GLU A 13 -3.67 11.04 1.59
C GLU A 13 -4.94 10.32 2.06
N ARG A 14 -6.02 11.06 2.38
CA ARG A 14 -7.29 10.43 2.75
C ARG A 14 -7.90 9.63 1.61
N GLN A 15 -7.87 10.17 0.39
CA GLN A 15 -8.37 9.44 -0.77
C GLN A 15 -7.57 8.17 -1.05
N VAL A 16 -6.25 8.21 -0.85
CA VAL A 16 -5.39 7.03 -0.99
C VAL A 16 -5.64 6.01 0.12
N GLU A 17 -5.83 6.44 1.38
CA GLU A 17 -6.26 5.55 2.48
C GLU A 17 -7.56 4.82 2.11
N GLU A 18 -8.59 5.56 1.69
CA GLU A 18 -9.88 4.99 1.29
C GLU A 18 -9.73 4.02 0.12
N PHE A 19 -8.92 4.38 -0.87
CA PHE A 19 -8.71 3.55 -2.04
C PHE A 19 -7.94 2.26 -1.71
N LEU A 20 -6.89 2.34 -0.89
CA LEU A 20 -6.09 1.18 -0.47
C LEU A 20 -6.87 0.25 0.47
N SER A 21 -7.79 0.80 1.27
CA SER A 21 -8.61 0.02 2.20
C SER A 21 -9.54 -0.98 1.50
N LEU A 22 -9.95 -0.69 0.26
CA LEU A 22 -10.84 -1.58 -0.50
C LEU A 22 -10.18 -2.89 -0.92
N PRO A 23 -9.00 -2.89 -1.59
CA PRO A 23 -8.30 -4.12 -1.88
C PRO A 23 -7.60 -4.70 -0.65
N LEU A 24 -6.97 -3.90 0.20
CA LEU A 24 -6.02 -4.41 1.21
C LEU A 24 -6.61 -4.62 2.59
N VAL A 25 -7.93 -4.48 2.73
CA VAL A 25 -8.66 -4.47 4.01
C VAL A 25 -8.29 -3.25 4.85
N SER A 26 -9.29 -2.47 5.27
CA SER A 26 -9.05 -1.18 5.94
C SER A 26 -8.16 -1.32 7.17
N GLU A 27 -8.37 -2.38 7.96
CA GLU A 27 -7.71 -2.69 9.22
C GLU A 27 -6.18 -2.83 9.10
N PHE A 28 -5.67 -3.00 7.88
CA PHE A 28 -4.24 -3.15 7.58
C PHE A 28 -3.61 -1.88 7.01
N VAL A 29 -4.38 -0.81 6.79
CA VAL A 29 -3.90 0.44 6.17
C VAL A 29 -3.84 1.56 7.22
N PHE A 30 -2.63 1.90 7.65
CA PHE A 30 -2.38 2.90 8.69
C PHE A 30 -1.84 4.19 8.07
N ARG A 31 -2.65 5.25 8.04
CA ARG A 31 -2.23 6.58 7.52
C ARG A 31 -1.50 7.39 8.60
N SER A 32 -0.43 8.09 8.19
CA SER A 32 0.36 9.01 9.01
C SER A 32 0.77 8.42 10.37
N PRO A 33 1.48 7.27 10.42
CA PRO A 33 2.12 6.82 11.65
C PRO A 33 3.09 7.89 12.19
N GLN A 34 3.01 8.17 13.48
CA GLN A 34 3.75 9.22 14.15
C GLN A 34 4.62 8.68 15.27
N THR A 35 5.86 9.14 15.34
CA THR A 35 6.73 8.95 16.51
C THR A 35 6.52 10.07 17.53
N VAL A 36 6.79 9.77 18.80
CA VAL A 36 6.89 10.76 19.86
C VAL A 36 8.37 10.88 20.26
N ASP A 37 9.06 11.90 19.73
CA ASP A 37 10.46 12.22 20.08
C ASP A 37 10.55 13.72 20.36
N GLY A 38 10.15 14.12 21.58
CA GLY A 38 9.99 15.52 22.01
C GLY A 38 8.83 16.27 21.35
N SER A 39 8.56 16.00 20.06
CA SER A 39 7.37 16.44 19.32
C SER A 39 6.80 15.29 18.50
N GLN A 40 5.51 15.35 18.17
CA GLN A 40 4.90 14.41 17.23
C GLN A 40 5.50 14.63 15.84
N ARG A 41 6.06 13.57 15.25
CA ARG A 41 6.62 13.60 13.90
C ARG A 41 6.13 12.42 13.10
N GLU A 42 5.55 12.72 11.95
CA GLU A 42 5.15 11.72 10.98
C GLU A 42 6.38 10.96 10.46
N VAL A 43 6.25 9.64 10.43
CA VAL A 43 7.27 8.69 10.01
C VAL A 43 7.16 8.44 8.51
N ALA A 44 5.94 8.17 8.04
CA ALA A 44 5.63 7.90 6.66
C ALA A 44 4.18 8.31 6.37
N ASP A 45 3.83 8.42 5.09
CA ASP A 45 2.47 8.75 4.68
C ASP A 45 1.52 7.55 4.94
N PHE A 46 2.00 6.30 4.71
CA PHE A 46 1.27 5.08 5.05
C PHE A 46 2.19 3.95 5.56
N LEU A 47 1.63 3.11 6.42
CA LEU A 47 2.11 1.77 6.74
C LEU A 47 0.99 0.78 6.38
N VAL A 48 1.31 -0.24 5.61
CA VAL A 48 0.36 -1.33 5.27
C VAL A 48 0.88 -2.64 5.87
N THR A 49 0.12 -3.30 6.74
CA THR A 49 0.58 -4.53 7.40
C THR A 49 -0.58 -5.38 7.95
N CYS A 50 -0.45 -6.70 7.80
CA CYS A 50 -1.21 -7.76 8.49
C CYS A 50 -0.16 -8.75 9.01
N ASP A 51 0.04 -8.79 10.33
CA ASP A 51 0.99 -9.64 11.07
C ASP A 51 2.49 -9.57 10.71
N ALA A 52 2.88 -8.59 9.89
CA ALA A 52 4.26 -8.36 9.42
C ALA A 52 4.80 -9.47 8.48
N PRO A 53 5.72 -9.15 7.55
CA PRO A 53 6.32 -7.84 7.32
C PRO A 53 5.38 -6.87 6.57
N GLY A 54 5.47 -5.59 6.91
CA GLY A 54 4.68 -4.52 6.32
C GLY A 54 5.32 -3.84 5.11
N ILE A 55 4.56 -2.96 4.47
CA ILE A 55 5.00 -2.06 3.41
C ILE A 55 4.95 -0.63 3.96
N LEU A 56 6.07 0.09 3.91
CA LEU A 56 6.14 1.49 4.30
C LEU A 56 6.09 2.38 3.05
N ILE A 57 5.22 3.38 3.02
CA ILE A 57 4.96 4.18 1.82
C ILE A 57 5.18 5.66 2.12
N SER A 58 5.97 6.33 1.27
CA SER A 58 5.98 7.79 1.20
C SER A 58 5.46 8.31 -0.14
N GLN A 59 4.50 9.22 -0.06
CA GLN A 59 3.77 9.79 -1.18
C GLN A 59 4.10 11.27 -1.37
N LYS A 60 4.17 11.72 -2.63
CA LYS A 60 4.23 13.15 -2.97
C LYS A 60 3.28 13.48 -4.12
N CYS A 61 2.29 14.30 -3.81
CA CYS A 61 1.29 14.82 -4.75
C CYS A 61 1.64 16.23 -5.26
N GLN A 62 1.08 16.56 -6.42
CA GLN A 62 1.08 17.89 -7.02
C GLN A 62 -0.12 18.69 -6.50
N GLU A 63 0.03 20.01 -6.40
CA GLU A 63 -1.11 20.91 -6.21
C GLU A 63 -2.00 20.90 -7.46
N ASP A 64 -1.38 21.03 -8.62
CA ASP A 64 -1.99 20.89 -9.94
C ASP A 64 -1.13 19.98 -10.83
N PRO A 65 -1.61 18.79 -11.23
CA PRO A 65 -0.89 17.85 -12.08
C PRO A 65 -0.85 18.22 -13.57
N THR A 66 -1.65 19.20 -14.02
CA THR A 66 -1.84 19.51 -15.45
C THR A 66 -0.96 20.64 -15.98
N VAL A 67 -0.36 21.43 -15.09
CA VAL A 67 0.31 22.70 -15.45
C VAL A 67 1.77 22.52 -15.89
N ARG A 68 2.38 21.35 -15.64
CA ARG A 68 3.82 21.14 -15.86
C ARG A 68 4.09 20.61 -17.27
N THR A 69 5.01 21.28 -17.98
CA THR A 69 5.63 20.72 -19.19
C THR A 69 6.44 19.46 -18.85
N ALA A 70 6.68 18.58 -19.83
CA ALA A 70 7.42 17.33 -19.63
C ALA A 70 8.77 17.52 -18.91
N ARG A 71 9.58 18.50 -19.32
CA ARG A 71 10.87 18.81 -18.66
C ARG A 71 10.70 19.26 -17.21
N LYS A 72 9.68 20.07 -16.92
CA LYS A 72 9.37 20.54 -15.55
C LYS A 72 8.83 19.39 -14.69
N LEU A 73 8.00 18.51 -15.27
CA LEU A 73 7.47 17.32 -14.63
C LEU A 73 8.61 16.37 -14.22
N GLN A 74 9.52 16.06 -15.14
CA GLN A 74 10.71 15.24 -14.91
C GLN A 74 11.57 15.77 -13.75
N ALA A 75 11.90 17.07 -13.77
CA ALA A 75 12.70 17.70 -12.71
C ALA A 75 11.98 17.70 -11.37
N TRP A 76 10.66 17.98 -11.37
CA TRP A 76 9.83 17.95 -10.18
C TRP A 76 9.75 16.55 -9.58
N ALA A 77 9.48 15.53 -10.40
CA ALA A 77 9.35 14.14 -9.98
C ALA A 77 10.66 13.63 -9.38
N CYS A 78 11.81 13.91 -10.01
CA CYS A 78 13.12 13.56 -9.44
C CYS A 78 13.35 14.23 -8.08
N LYS A 79 13.02 15.53 -7.94
CA LYS A 79 13.16 16.26 -6.67
C LYS A 79 12.26 15.67 -5.58
N ARG A 80 11.02 15.28 -5.93
CA ARG A 80 10.06 14.72 -4.97
C ARG A 80 10.37 13.28 -4.60
N ALA A 81 10.81 12.46 -5.55
CA ALA A 81 11.29 11.10 -5.29
C ALA A 81 12.45 11.10 -4.30
N LYS A 82 13.42 12.02 -4.45
CA LYS A 82 14.53 12.15 -3.49
C LYS A 82 14.04 12.49 -2.08
N LYS A 83 13.13 13.47 -1.96
CA LYS A 83 12.56 13.85 -0.66
C LYS A 83 11.79 12.69 0.00
N ALA A 84 10.96 11.99 -0.77
CA ALA A 84 10.20 10.84 -0.28
C ALA A 84 11.11 9.68 0.12
N ALA A 85 12.13 9.37 -0.69
CA ALA A 85 13.13 8.36 -0.36
C ALA A 85 13.89 8.72 0.92
N SER A 86 14.34 9.97 1.08
CA SER A 86 15.01 10.42 2.31
C SER A 86 14.11 10.32 3.55
N GLN A 87 12.84 10.71 3.44
CA GLN A 87 11.86 10.57 4.53
C GLN A 87 11.70 9.10 4.93
N LEU A 88 11.48 8.23 3.94
CA LEU A 88 11.30 6.80 4.13
C LEU A 88 12.55 6.12 4.71
N ILE A 89 13.74 6.48 4.23
CA ILE A 89 15.01 5.96 4.77
C ILE A 89 15.22 6.42 6.23
N GLY A 90 14.86 7.66 6.54
CA GLY A 90 14.89 8.17 7.91
C GLY A 90 13.99 7.32 8.82
N ALA A 91 12.76 7.06 8.36
CA ALA A 91 11.82 6.17 9.04
C ALA A 91 12.35 4.75 9.23
N LEU A 92 12.89 4.11 8.19
CA LEU A 92 13.45 2.76 8.28
C LEU A 92 14.65 2.69 9.23
N ARG A 93 15.45 3.77 9.31
CA ARG A 93 16.63 3.83 10.19
C ARG A 93 16.26 3.90 11.66
N THR A 94 15.23 4.69 12.02
CA THR A 94 14.92 4.99 13.43
C THR A 94 13.65 4.32 13.93
N GLY A 95 12.72 3.97 13.04
CA GLY A 95 11.36 3.60 13.39
C GLY A 95 11.25 2.26 14.10
N ALA A 96 12.17 1.31 13.87
CA ALA A 96 12.17 0.01 14.56
C ALA A 96 12.50 0.08 16.07
N SER A 97 12.92 1.25 16.57
CA SER A 97 13.37 1.43 17.97
C SER A 97 12.56 2.47 18.74
N ARG A 98 11.54 3.06 18.10
CA ARG A 98 10.81 4.21 18.63
C ARG A 98 9.32 3.89 18.64
N PRO A 99 8.64 4.00 19.79
CA PRO A 99 7.19 3.85 19.83
C PRO A 99 6.52 4.79 18.83
N MET A 100 5.48 4.28 18.18
CA MET A 100 4.69 5.05 17.23
C MET A 100 3.22 4.86 17.50
N TRP A 101 2.41 5.70 16.89
CA TRP A 101 0.96 5.55 16.90
C TRP A 101 0.33 6.20 15.67
N CYS A 102 -0.90 5.87 15.35
CA CYS A 102 -1.71 6.57 14.37
C CYS A 102 -3.19 6.58 14.77
N GLU A 103 -3.96 7.49 14.20
CA GLU A 103 -5.42 7.47 14.29
C GLU A 103 -6.00 6.70 13.10
N HIS A 104 -6.53 5.50 13.36
CA HIS A 104 -7.09 4.63 12.35
C HIS A 104 -8.62 4.78 12.28
N ARG A 105 -9.18 4.91 11.07
CA ARG A 105 -10.60 5.22 10.87
C ARG A 105 -11.57 4.25 11.56
N ARG A 106 -11.29 2.94 11.51
CA ARG A 106 -12.15 1.90 12.15
C ARG A 106 -11.71 1.53 13.56
N ARG A 107 -10.40 1.63 13.82
CA ARG A 107 -9.77 1.10 15.04
C ARG A 107 -9.57 2.17 16.11
N GLY A 108 -9.77 3.45 15.79
CA GLY A 108 -9.38 4.56 16.64
C GLY A 108 -7.85 4.62 16.74
N ARG A 109 -7.34 5.05 17.89
CA ARG A 109 -5.91 5.08 18.15
C ARG A 109 -5.31 3.67 18.12
N VAL A 110 -4.25 3.52 17.32
CA VAL A 110 -3.43 2.31 17.25
C VAL A 110 -2.01 2.65 17.67
N ASP A 111 -1.50 1.97 18.70
CA ASP A 111 -0.14 2.15 19.21
C ASP A 111 0.77 0.98 18.78
N PHE A 112 1.93 1.33 18.22
CA PHE A 112 3.03 0.41 17.89
C PHE A 112 4.13 0.59 18.94
N TYR A 113 3.98 -0.09 20.09
CA TYR A 113 4.84 0.12 21.26
C TYR A 113 6.32 -0.17 21.01
N THR A 114 6.62 -1.16 20.16
CA THR A 114 7.98 -1.54 19.78
C THR A 114 8.49 -0.77 18.54
N GLY A 115 7.70 0.15 18.01
CA GLY A 115 7.99 0.88 16.78
C GLY A 115 7.53 0.17 15.51
N LEU A 116 8.13 0.52 14.37
CA LEU A 116 7.77 -0.06 13.06
C LEU A 116 7.85 -1.59 13.13
N PRO A 117 6.82 -2.31 12.64
CA PRO A 117 6.96 -3.74 12.40
C PRO A 117 8.08 -3.98 11.37
N ALA A 118 8.51 -5.23 11.22
CA ALA A 118 9.43 -5.60 10.14
C ALA A 118 8.88 -5.09 8.80
N VAL A 119 9.71 -4.43 7.99
CA VAL A 119 9.29 -3.86 6.70
C VAL A 119 9.89 -4.69 5.57
N ALA A 120 9.04 -5.27 4.73
CA ALA A 120 9.47 -5.99 3.54
C ALA A 120 9.89 -5.03 2.42
N HIS A 121 9.11 -3.96 2.22
CA HIS A 121 9.38 -2.97 1.17
C HIS A 121 9.16 -1.54 1.63
N GLY A 122 10.06 -0.67 1.22
CA GLY A 122 9.83 0.76 1.14
C GLY A 122 9.30 1.15 -0.24
N ILE A 123 8.23 1.93 -0.30
CA ILE A 123 7.64 2.39 -1.56
C ILE A 123 7.59 3.91 -1.61
N VAL A 124 8.09 4.47 -2.71
CA VAL A 124 7.98 5.90 -3.02
C VAL A 124 6.95 6.09 -4.12
N LEU A 125 5.89 6.85 -3.83
CA LEU A 125 4.81 7.19 -4.75
C LEU A 125 4.88 8.64 -5.18
N ILE A 126 4.90 8.88 -6.49
CA ILE A 126 4.92 10.22 -7.06
C ILE A 126 3.69 10.40 -7.96
N GLU A 127 2.92 11.46 -7.72
CA GLU A 127 1.80 11.78 -8.60
C GLU A 127 2.32 12.34 -9.93
N VAL A 128 2.30 11.50 -10.96
CA VAL A 128 2.58 11.85 -12.35
C VAL A 128 1.56 11.14 -13.25
N ILE A 129 1.21 11.78 -14.36
CA ILE A 129 0.30 11.20 -15.37
C ILE A 129 1.14 10.53 -16.46
N ASP A 130 2.14 11.25 -16.97
CA ASP A 130 3.03 10.76 -18.02
C ASP A 130 4.23 9.98 -17.46
N PRO A 131 4.80 9.05 -18.24
CA PRO A 131 6.03 8.33 -17.91
C PRO A 131 7.20 9.25 -17.54
N VAL A 132 7.90 8.90 -16.47
CA VAL A 132 9.09 9.62 -15.98
C VAL A 132 10.17 8.62 -15.61
N THR A 133 11.37 8.78 -16.15
CA THR A 133 12.55 8.00 -15.73
C THR A 133 13.32 8.76 -14.67
N LEU A 134 13.27 8.33 -13.42
CA LEU A 134 14.01 8.97 -12.33
C LEU A 134 15.53 8.85 -12.60
N ARG A 135 16.30 9.88 -12.24
CA ARG A 135 17.75 9.94 -12.48
C ARG A 135 18.44 8.67 -11.97
N GLN A 136 19.34 8.11 -12.77
CA GLN A 136 20.01 6.83 -12.49
C GLN A 136 21.20 6.94 -11.52
N GLU A 137 21.84 8.11 -11.44
CA GLU A 137 23.17 8.27 -10.81
C GLU A 137 23.13 9.03 -9.49
N SER A 138 22.49 8.49 -8.45
CA SER A 138 22.76 9.00 -7.11
C SER A 138 22.37 8.02 -6.02
N ASP A 139 23.20 7.95 -4.98
CA ASP A 139 22.87 7.37 -3.67
C ASP A 139 21.58 7.96 -3.05
N GLU A 140 21.10 9.09 -3.58
CA GLU A 140 19.87 9.76 -3.13
C GLU A 140 18.58 9.04 -3.58
N LEU A 141 18.66 8.08 -4.50
CA LEU A 141 17.54 7.25 -4.93
C LEU A 141 17.94 5.76 -4.88
N PRO A 142 18.15 5.19 -3.69
CA PRO A 142 18.59 3.81 -3.56
C PRO A 142 17.46 2.84 -3.92
N LEU A 143 17.82 1.67 -4.47
CA LEU A 143 16.89 0.55 -4.69
C LEU A 143 16.88 -0.47 -3.53
N VAL A 144 17.79 -0.28 -2.57
CA VAL A 144 17.93 -1.06 -1.34
C VAL A 144 18.46 -0.15 -0.23
N PHE A 145 17.91 -0.25 0.97
CA PHE A 145 18.44 0.38 2.18
C PHE A 145 18.44 -0.63 3.32
N ASN A 146 19.60 -0.91 3.94
CA ASN A 146 19.76 -1.89 5.02
C ASN A 146 19.11 -3.26 4.72
N GLY A 147 19.25 -3.75 3.49
CA GLY A 147 18.64 -5.01 3.04
C GLY A 147 17.17 -4.91 2.66
N ILE A 148 16.50 -3.79 2.91
CA ILE A 148 15.09 -3.56 2.55
C ILE A 148 15.02 -2.99 1.12
N PRO A 149 14.33 -3.69 0.19
CA PRO A 149 13.97 -3.16 -1.12
C PRO A 149 13.27 -1.80 -1.09
N ILE A 150 13.72 -0.86 -1.92
CA ILE A 150 13.04 0.42 -2.17
C ILE A 150 12.56 0.46 -3.61
N SER A 151 11.25 0.68 -3.79
CA SER A 151 10.59 0.69 -5.11
C SER A 151 9.95 2.05 -5.38
N TYR A 152 9.91 2.44 -6.65
CA TYR A 152 9.37 3.71 -7.11
C TYR A 152 8.21 3.44 -8.06
N PHE A 153 7.07 4.09 -7.82
CA PHE A 153 5.90 3.99 -8.68
C PHE A 153 5.25 5.36 -8.90
N SER A 154 4.47 5.47 -9.97
CA SER A 154 3.48 6.54 -10.02
C SER A 154 2.37 6.20 -9.03
N LEU A 155 1.72 7.22 -8.47
CA LEU A 155 0.60 7.00 -7.56
C LEU A 155 -0.47 6.12 -8.21
N ASN A 156 -0.87 6.45 -9.44
CA ASN A 156 -1.92 5.73 -10.16
C ASN A 156 -1.52 4.26 -10.45
N ASP A 157 -0.27 3.99 -10.84
CA ASP A 157 0.17 2.62 -11.08
C ASP A 157 0.08 1.76 -9.82
N PHE A 158 0.56 2.27 -8.69
CA PHE A 158 0.55 1.53 -7.45
C PHE A 158 -0.87 1.25 -6.95
N LEU A 159 -1.77 2.23 -7.05
CA LEU A 159 -3.18 2.04 -6.72
C LEU A 159 -3.82 0.97 -7.61
N ASN A 160 -3.55 1.00 -8.92
CA ASN A 160 -4.02 -0.03 -9.85
C ASN A 160 -3.42 -1.40 -9.50
N LEU A 161 -2.13 -1.49 -9.18
CA LEU A 161 -1.51 -2.73 -8.70
C LEU A 161 -2.22 -3.27 -7.47
N CYS A 162 -2.56 -2.43 -6.48
CA CYS A 162 -3.28 -2.88 -5.29
C CYS A 162 -4.67 -3.43 -5.65
N VAL A 163 -5.38 -2.79 -6.58
CA VAL A 163 -6.68 -3.28 -7.08
C VAL A 163 -6.55 -4.59 -7.82
N GLN A 164 -5.48 -4.79 -8.57
CA GLN A 164 -5.28 -6.03 -9.29
C GLN A 164 -4.78 -7.14 -8.36
N LEU A 165 -3.78 -6.88 -7.51
CA LEU A 165 -3.14 -7.89 -6.67
C LEU A 165 -3.89 -8.18 -5.38
N ARG A 166 -4.76 -7.28 -4.89
CA ARG A 166 -5.74 -7.49 -3.80
C ARG A 166 -5.23 -7.94 -2.43
N THR A 167 -3.99 -8.35 -2.26
CA THR A 167 -3.44 -8.74 -0.96
C THR A 167 -2.03 -8.21 -0.79
N VAL A 168 -1.64 -7.95 0.47
CA VAL A 168 -0.26 -7.50 0.78
C VAL A 168 0.79 -8.53 0.31
N PRO A 169 0.61 -9.85 0.52
CA PRO A 169 1.55 -10.85 0.00
C PRO A 169 1.70 -10.84 -1.52
N GLU A 170 0.60 -10.72 -2.29
CA GLU A 170 0.67 -10.64 -3.76
C GLU A 170 1.38 -9.36 -4.23
N ILE A 171 1.21 -8.24 -3.52
CA ILE A 171 1.95 -7.00 -3.80
C ILE A 171 3.44 -7.20 -3.54
N VAL A 172 3.81 -7.77 -2.40
CA VAL A 172 5.20 -8.06 -2.05
C VAL A 172 5.83 -8.99 -3.10
N GLU A 173 5.16 -10.09 -3.45
CA GLU A 173 5.66 -11.01 -4.47
C GLU A 173 5.84 -10.30 -5.81
N TYR A 174 4.85 -9.55 -6.28
CA TYR A 174 4.98 -8.81 -7.54
C TYR A 174 6.19 -7.87 -7.53
N ILE A 175 6.37 -7.10 -6.46
CA ILE A 175 7.47 -6.16 -6.33
C ILE A 175 8.81 -6.90 -6.28
N ASP A 176 8.91 -8.02 -5.56
CA ASP A 176 10.12 -8.84 -5.51
C ASP A 176 10.49 -9.40 -6.89
N ARG A 177 9.50 -9.92 -7.63
CA ARG A 177 9.71 -10.39 -9.00
C ARG A 177 10.13 -9.26 -9.93
N ARG A 178 9.53 -8.07 -9.77
CA ARG A 178 9.84 -6.87 -10.55
C ARG A 178 11.32 -6.48 -10.42
N ARG A 179 11.98 -6.79 -9.29
CA ARG A 179 13.41 -6.47 -9.07
C ARG A 179 14.37 -7.19 -10.02
N ALA A 180 13.92 -8.21 -10.75
CA ALA A 180 14.70 -8.85 -11.80
C ALA A 180 14.88 -7.96 -13.06
N LEU A 181 14.08 -6.88 -13.20
CA LEU A 181 14.16 -5.96 -14.33
C LEU A 181 15.43 -5.07 -14.26
N PRO A 182 15.88 -4.52 -15.40
CA PRO A 182 17.00 -3.58 -15.41
C PRO A 182 16.76 -2.35 -14.54
N VAL A 183 17.83 -1.80 -13.97
CA VAL A 183 17.79 -0.62 -13.07
C VAL A 183 17.09 0.59 -13.72
N ALA A 184 17.22 0.76 -15.03
CA ALA A 184 16.56 1.82 -15.77
C ALA A 184 15.02 1.70 -15.71
N ASP A 185 14.50 0.49 -15.86
CA ASP A 185 13.08 0.18 -15.78
C ASP A 185 12.56 0.28 -14.34
N LEU A 186 13.37 -0.16 -13.37
CA LEU A 186 13.01 -0.02 -11.94
C LEU A 186 12.83 1.45 -11.51
N ARG A 187 13.50 2.37 -12.19
CA ARG A 187 13.42 3.83 -11.95
C ARG A 187 12.44 4.54 -12.87
N THR A 188 11.80 3.84 -13.79
CA THR A 188 10.76 4.41 -14.66
C THR A 188 9.39 4.19 -14.03
N ILE A 189 8.65 5.28 -13.85
CA ILE A 189 7.32 5.32 -13.24
C ILE A 189 6.27 5.75 -14.27
N ALA A 190 4.98 5.45 -14.02
CA ALA A 190 3.87 5.66 -14.97
C ALA A 190 3.90 4.73 -16.20
N GLU A 191 4.42 3.51 -16.03
CA GLU A 191 4.56 2.48 -17.07
C GLU A 191 4.20 1.06 -16.58
N GLU A 192 3.62 0.95 -15.38
CA GLU A 192 3.49 -0.34 -14.70
C GLU A 192 2.46 -1.27 -15.35
N ARG A 193 1.48 -0.71 -16.08
CA ARG A 193 0.42 -1.46 -16.75
C ARG A 193 0.96 -2.58 -17.65
N SER A 194 2.00 -2.28 -18.44
CA SER A 194 2.59 -3.26 -19.36
C SER A 194 3.40 -4.32 -18.62
N LEU A 195 4.08 -3.94 -17.54
CA LEU A 195 4.81 -4.88 -16.68
C LEU A 195 3.85 -5.84 -15.98
N PHE A 196 2.76 -5.34 -15.42
CA PHE A 196 1.73 -6.17 -14.80
C PHE A 196 1.08 -7.14 -15.80
N ALA A 197 0.79 -6.66 -17.01
CA ALA A 197 0.23 -7.53 -18.05
C ALA A 197 1.20 -8.64 -18.47
N PHE A 198 2.49 -8.33 -18.59
CA PHE A 198 3.52 -9.33 -18.86
C PHE A 198 3.60 -10.36 -17.72
N TYR A 199 3.65 -9.89 -16.47
CA TYR A 199 3.67 -10.72 -15.28
C TYR A 199 2.51 -11.72 -15.26
N LEU A 200 1.29 -11.29 -15.57
CA LEU A 200 0.13 -12.18 -15.64
C LEU A 200 0.20 -13.19 -16.79
N LEU A 201 0.68 -12.77 -17.96
CA LEU A 201 0.84 -13.67 -19.11
C LEU A 201 1.89 -14.75 -18.86
N ASN A 202 2.88 -14.44 -18.03
CA ASN A 202 4.03 -15.27 -17.71
C ASN A 202 3.98 -15.86 -16.29
N GLU A 203 2.75 -16.14 -15.82
CA GLU A 203 2.49 -16.93 -14.60
C GLU A 203 3.17 -16.39 -13.34
N GLY A 204 3.19 -15.07 -13.20
CA GLY A 204 3.75 -14.40 -12.02
C GLY A 204 5.26 -14.19 -12.09
N SER A 205 5.83 -14.11 -13.30
CA SER A 205 7.27 -14.01 -13.49
C SER A 205 7.65 -12.95 -14.53
N PHE A 206 8.77 -12.26 -14.28
CA PHE A 206 9.45 -11.41 -15.26
C PHE A 206 10.56 -12.16 -16.02
N ALA A 207 10.66 -13.49 -15.88
CA ALA A 207 11.64 -14.28 -16.63
C ALA A 207 11.50 -14.06 -18.14
N GLY A 208 12.61 -13.71 -18.79
CA GLY A 208 12.65 -13.40 -20.22
C GLY A 208 12.22 -11.98 -20.60
N CYS A 209 11.79 -11.15 -19.64
CA CYS A 209 11.46 -9.74 -19.89
C CYS A 209 12.74 -8.89 -19.91
N LEU A 210 13.03 -8.24 -21.04
CA LEU A 210 14.20 -7.37 -21.19
C LEU A 210 13.97 -5.94 -20.65
N GLY A 211 12.75 -5.59 -20.27
CA GLY A 211 12.38 -4.26 -19.78
C GLY A 211 10.97 -3.84 -20.21
N ILE A 212 10.61 -2.60 -19.94
CA ILE A 212 9.26 -2.05 -20.21
C ILE A 212 8.90 -2.13 -21.70
N THR A 213 9.83 -1.81 -22.59
CA THR A 213 9.58 -1.84 -24.05
C THR A 213 9.28 -3.26 -24.54
N ASP A 214 10.01 -4.26 -24.04
CA ASP A 214 9.79 -5.66 -24.38
C ASP A 214 8.45 -6.16 -23.85
N ALA A 215 8.12 -5.82 -22.60
CA ALA A 215 6.81 -6.12 -22.02
C ALA A 215 5.66 -5.53 -22.86
N LYS A 216 5.78 -4.29 -23.35
CA LYS A 216 4.79 -3.67 -24.23
C LYS A 216 4.58 -4.47 -25.52
N ILE A 217 5.66 -4.88 -26.17
CA ILE A 217 5.61 -5.65 -27.43
C ILE A 217 4.97 -7.02 -27.19
N ALA A 218 5.44 -7.74 -26.17
CA ALA A 218 4.95 -9.08 -25.83
C ALA A 218 3.47 -9.09 -25.46
N VAL A 219 3.02 -8.09 -24.69
CA VAL A 219 1.60 -7.93 -24.29
C VAL A 219 0.73 -7.57 -25.49
N ALA A 220 1.18 -6.65 -26.35
CA ALA A 220 0.43 -6.26 -27.55
C ALA A 220 0.17 -7.45 -28.48
N ALA A 221 1.14 -8.37 -28.61
CA ALA A 221 1.01 -9.58 -29.40
C ALA A 221 0.03 -10.61 -28.81
N GLN A 222 -0.30 -10.53 -27.50
CA GLN A 222 -1.07 -11.53 -26.77
C GLN A 222 -2.33 -10.96 -26.10
N LYS A 223 -2.91 -9.90 -26.66
CA LYS A 223 -4.04 -9.16 -26.04
C LYS A 223 -5.20 -10.05 -25.59
N ASN A 224 -5.68 -10.97 -26.43
CA ASN A 224 -6.81 -11.84 -26.09
C ASN A 224 -6.49 -12.78 -24.92
N ARG A 225 -5.27 -13.33 -24.89
CA ARG A 225 -4.80 -14.20 -23.79
C ARG A 225 -4.67 -13.41 -22.49
N PHE A 226 -4.21 -12.16 -22.57
CA PHE A 226 -4.14 -11.26 -21.42
C PHE A 226 -5.54 -10.99 -20.85
N GLU A 227 -6.53 -10.65 -21.69
CA GLU A 227 -7.91 -10.42 -21.26
C GLU A 227 -8.52 -11.66 -20.58
N GLU A 228 -8.24 -12.85 -21.11
CA GLU A 228 -8.68 -14.11 -20.49
C GLU A 228 -8.03 -14.34 -19.12
N ARG A 229 -6.71 -14.17 -19.01
CA ARG A 229 -5.98 -14.32 -17.74
C ARG A 229 -6.46 -13.30 -16.70
N LEU A 230 -6.71 -12.06 -17.11
CA LEU A 230 -7.25 -11.02 -16.25
C LEU A 230 -8.63 -11.40 -15.71
N ARG A 231 -9.53 -11.93 -16.56
CA ARG A 231 -10.85 -12.39 -16.12
C ARG A 231 -10.76 -13.51 -15.08
N ARG A 232 -9.88 -14.50 -15.29
CA ARG A 232 -9.66 -15.59 -14.34
C ARG A 232 -9.13 -15.08 -13.00
N LYS A 233 -8.24 -14.09 -13.02
CA LYS A 233 -7.75 -13.46 -11.79
C LYS A 233 -8.87 -12.75 -11.04
N LEU A 234 -9.70 -11.97 -11.72
CA LEU A 234 -10.85 -11.29 -11.10
C LEU A 234 -11.82 -12.27 -10.40
N GLU A 235 -11.98 -13.48 -10.94
CA GLU A 235 -12.79 -14.54 -10.30
C GLU A 235 -12.15 -15.04 -8.98
N SER A 236 -10.82 -15.20 -8.96
CA SER A 236 -10.05 -15.58 -7.78
C SER A 236 -10.06 -14.48 -6.70
N ASP A 237 -10.02 -13.22 -7.13
CA ASP A 237 -9.96 -12.04 -6.27
C ASP A 237 -11.27 -11.77 -5.52
N ARG A 238 -12.36 -12.47 -5.82
CA ARG A 238 -13.67 -12.28 -5.18
C ARG A 238 -13.61 -12.39 -3.66
N PHE A 239 -12.73 -13.24 -3.12
CA PHE A 239 -12.61 -13.47 -1.69
C PHE A 239 -12.06 -12.27 -0.92
N SER A 240 -11.17 -11.46 -1.52
CA SER A 240 -10.65 -10.27 -0.83
C SER A 240 -11.74 -9.22 -0.60
N GLY A 241 -12.64 -9.06 -1.56
CA GLY A 241 -13.81 -8.19 -1.42
C GLY A 241 -14.79 -8.68 -0.35
N LEU A 242 -14.93 -10.00 -0.17
CA LEU A 242 -15.73 -10.56 0.92
C LEU A 242 -15.08 -10.32 2.29
N LEU A 243 -13.76 -10.44 2.39
CA LEU A 243 -13.02 -10.17 3.63
C LEU A 243 -13.19 -8.72 4.07
N GLU A 244 -12.98 -7.76 3.17
CA GLU A 244 -13.19 -6.34 3.48
C GLU A 244 -14.67 -6.04 3.82
N HIS A 245 -15.62 -6.70 3.14
CA HIS A 245 -17.03 -6.56 3.49
C HIS A 245 -17.32 -7.06 4.92
N VAL A 246 -16.86 -8.26 5.27
CA VAL A 246 -17.03 -8.81 6.63
C VAL A 246 -16.34 -7.92 7.67
N ALA A 247 -15.12 -7.48 7.40
CA ALA A 247 -14.39 -6.56 8.28
C ALA A 247 -15.17 -5.26 8.50
N ASN A 248 -15.74 -4.69 7.43
CA ASN A 248 -16.57 -3.51 7.51
C ASN A 248 -17.85 -3.71 8.34
N GLU A 249 -18.55 -4.84 8.17
CA GLU A 249 -19.75 -5.16 8.96
C GLU A 249 -19.42 -5.35 10.44
N LEU A 250 -18.28 -5.99 10.76
CA LEU A 250 -17.80 -6.14 12.14
C LEU A 250 -17.41 -4.79 12.76
N ALA A 251 -16.78 -3.91 11.97
CA ALA A 251 -16.36 -2.58 12.41
C ALA A 251 -17.56 -1.63 12.62
N THR A 252 -18.58 -1.78 11.78
CA THR A 252 -19.77 -0.92 11.68
C THR A 252 -20.94 -1.65 12.32
N ARG A 253 -21.00 -1.64 13.66
CA ARG A 253 -22.08 -2.31 14.40
C ARG A 253 -23.45 -1.85 13.91
N LEU A 254 -24.32 -2.80 13.58
CA LEU A 254 -25.71 -2.50 13.24
C LEU A 254 -26.41 -1.79 14.42
N PRO A 255 -27.26 -0.78 14.18
CA PRO A 255 -27.96 -0.03 15.24
C PRO A 255 -28.78 -0.92 16.21
N HIS A 256 -29.16 -2.11 15.76
CA HIS A 256 -29.92 -3.09 16.53
C HIS A 256 -29.18 -4.43 16.66
N TYR A 257 -27.84 -4.44 16.64
CA TYR A 257 -27.05 -5.68 16.74
C TYR A 257 -27.42 -6.52 17.97
N ALA A 258 -27.88 -5.88 19.05
CA ALA A 258 -28.30 -6.55 20.27
C ALA A 258 -29.71 -7.17 20.21
N ALA A 259 -30.51 -6.84 19.20
CA ALA A 259 -31.88 -7.32 19.08
C ALA A 259 -31.89 -8.80 18.69
N GLY A 260 -32.42 -9.65 19.57
CA GLY A 260 -32.57 -11.09 19.33
C GLY A 260 -31.33 -11.93 19.63
N LEU A 261 -30.23 -11.33 20.12
CA LEU A 261 -29.07 -12.09 20.58
C LEU A 261 -29.26 -12.57 22.03
N PRO A 262 -28.92 -13.84 22.34
CA PRO A 262 -28.93 -14.34 23.70
C PRO A 262 -27.86 -13.63 24.56
N PRO A 263 -28.06 -13.50 25.88
CA PRO A 263 -27.14 -12.79 26.78
C PRO A 263 -25.68 -13.25 26.70
N GLY A 264 -25.44 -14.54 26.46
CA GLY A 264 -24.09 -15.09 26.31
C GLY A 264 -23.36 -14.60 25.05
N LEU A 265 -24.07 -14.37 23.94
CA LEU A 265 -23.47 -13.79 22.73
C LEU A 265 -23.32 -12.27 22.85
N LEU A 266 -24.26 -11.60 23.51
CA LEU A 266 -24.15 -10.17 23.83
C LEU A 266 -22.92 -9.85 24.68
N ALA A 267 -22.60 -10.72 25.64
CA ALA A 267 -21.42 -10.57 26.50
C ALA A 267 -20.08 -10.66 25.74
N ALA A 268 -20.07 -11.19 24.51
CA ALA A 268 -18.88 -11.22 23.65
C ALA A 268 -18.66 -9.90 22.90
N PHE A 269 -19.66 -9.02 22.81
CA PHE A 269 -19.51 -7.68 22.25
C PHE A 269 -19.04 -6.71 23.34
N ASP A 270 -17.97 -5.97 23.07
CA ASP A 270 -17.61 -4.85 23.95
C ASP A 270 -18.68 -3.74 23.91
N PRO A 271 -18.68 -2.78 24.85
CA PRO A 271 -19.39 -1.50 24.70
C PRO A 271 -19.06 -0.77 23.39
N VAL A 272 -19.90 0.13 22.87
CA VAL A 272 -19.63 0.80 21.58
C VAL A 272 -18.39 1.71 21.68
N GLU A 273 -18.13 2.26 22.86
CA GLU A 273 -17.00 3.13 23.15
C GLU A 273 -15.68 2.38 23.37
N GLN A 274 -15.70 1.05 23.51
CA GLN A 274 -14.53 0.21 23.78
C GLN A 274 -14.53 -0.90 22.73
N LYS A 275 -13.55 -1.00 21.84
CA LYS A 275 -13.55 -2.01 20.75
C LYS A 275 -12.48 -3.11 20.95
N GLN A 276 -12.17 -3.45 22.19
CA GLN A 276 -11.06 -4.33 22.55
C GLN A 276 -11.14 -5.74 21.93
N ASN A 277 -12.27 -6.42 22.02
CA ASN A 277 -12.52 -7.74 21.40
C ASN A 277 -12.45 -7.66 19.87
N TYR A 278 -13.01 -6.62 19.26
CA TYR A 278 -12.91 -6.43 17.80
C TYR A 278 -11.44 -6.25 17.35
N HIS A 279 -10.61 -5.54 18.13
CA HIS A 279 -9.18 -5.45 17.84
C HIS A 279 -8.48 -6.82 17.95
N GLN A 280 -8.78 -7.59 18.98
CA GLN A 280 -8.21 -8.94 19.17
C GLN A 280 -8.63 -9.90 18.04
N ASP A 281 -9.88 -9.84 17.58
CA ASP A 281 -10.36 -10.69 16.49
C ASP A 281 -9.77 -10.28 15.14
N SER A 282 -9.55 -8.98 14.91
CA SER A 282 -8.86 -8.47 13.70
C SER A 282 -7.40 -8.89 13.62
N GLU A 283 -6.73 -9.07 14.77
CA GLU A 283 -5.35 -9.56 14.84
C GLU A 283 -5.29 -11.10 14.70
N ARG A 284 -6.31 -11.83 15.19
CA ARG A 284 -6.38 -13.29 15.06
C ARG A 284 -6.74 -13.76 13.65
N SER A 285 -7.58 -13.02 12.91
CA SER A 285 -7.98 -13.38 11.55
C SER A 285 -6.85 -13.27 10.52
N CYS A 286 -5.76 -12.60 10.87
CA CYS A 286 -4.51 -12.56 10.09
C CYS A 286 -3.62 -13.79 10.29
N GLN A 287 -3.85 -14.62 11.31
CA GLN A 287 -3.02 -15.79 11.57
C GLN A 287 -3.46 -16.98 10.71
N PRO A 288 -2.55 -17.65 9.97
CA PRO A 288 -2.88 -18.93 9.38
C PRO A 288 -3.22 -19.90 10.50
N GLU A 289 -4.44 -20.43 10.50
CA GLU A 289 -4.82 -21.49 11.43
C GLU A 289 -3.80 -22.62 11.28
N THR A 290 -3.02 -22.86 12.33
CA THR A 290 -2.27 -24.11 12.43
C THR A 290 -3.35 -25.19 12.45
N PRO A 291 -3.34 -26.15 11.49
CA PRO A 291 -4.36 -27.19 11.50
C PRO A 291 -4.31 -27.85 12.87
N ARG A 292 -5.43 -27.80 13.59
CA ARG A 292 -5.56 -28.50 14.87
C ARG A 292 -5.19 -29.95 14.59
N ALA A 293 -4.08 -30.41 15.18
CA ALA A 293 -3.76 -31.82 15.21
C ALA A 293 -4.98 -32.56 15.78
N CYS A 294 -5.36 -33.62 15.09
CA CYS A 294 -6.58 -34.42 15.30
C CYS A 294 -6.96 -34.64 16.76
#